data_AF-A0A426QF40-F1
#
_entry.id   AF-A0A426QF40-F1
#
_cell.length_a   1.000
_cell.length_b   1.000
_cell.length_c   1.000
_cell.angle_alpha   90.00
_cell.angle_beta   90.00
_cell.angle_gamma   90.00
#
_symmetry.space_group_name_H-M   'P 1'
#
loop_
_entity.id
_entity.type
_entity.pdbx_description
1 polymer ?
#
loop_
_entity_poly.entity_id
_entity_poly.type
_entity_poly.pdbx_seq_one_letter_code
_entity_poly.pdbx_strand_id
1 'polypeptide(L)'
;MPRQSGHLSPSYGALTAEKSKNFEGRKALVVERFDRRWSSDGSWLMRVPQEDFCQALGIASARKYESDGGPSIRDGMDLLLGSQQPIEHRTNFFRSQIIFGALAAFDGHAKNFSLLLEPGDAYLLPPI
;
A
#
# COMPACT_ATOMS: atom_id res chain seq x y z
N MET A 1 14.34 30.63 6.42
CA MET A 1 14.99 29.38 5.94
C MET A 1 13.87 28.38 5.65
N PRO A 2 13.69 27.94 4.39
CA PRO A 2 12.38 27.52 3.93
C PRO A 2 11.94 26.19 4.53
N ARG A 3 10.77 26.21 5.18
CA ARG A 3 9.99 25.04 5.58
C ARG A 3 9.48 24.39 4.30
N GLN A 4 9.88 23.15 4.01
CA GLN A 4 9.16 22.35 3.03
C GLN A 4 7.85 21.91 3.67
N SER A 5 6.79 22.57 3.22
CA SER A 5 5.39 22.19 3.38
C SER A 5 5.18 20.74 2.97
N GLY A 6 4.40 20.01 3.78
CA GLY A 6 3.90 18.69 3.41
C GLY A 6 3.20 18.73 2.06
N HIS A 7 3.85 18.16 1.07
CA HIS A 7 3.26 17.83 -0.21
C HIS A 7 3.65 16.39 -0.49
N LEU A 8 2.83 15.46 -0.02
CA LEU A 8 2.80 14.13 -0.62
C LEU A 8 1.97 14.28 -1.90
N SER A 9 2.61 14.78 -2.94
CA SER A 9 2.22 14.44 -4.30
C SER A 9 3.37 13.63 -4.88
N PRO A 10 3.32 12.29 -4.80
CA PRO A 10 4.08 11.44 -5.68
C PRO A 10 3.20 11.22 -6.91
N SER A 11 3.45 12.01 -7.95
CA SER A 11 3.20 11.52 -9.30
C SER A 11 3.97 10.19 -9.43
N TYR A 12 3.28 9.17 -9.96
CA TYR A 12 3.73 7.78 -10.07
C TYR A 12 3.62 7.00 -8.75
N GLY A 13 2.65 6.08 -8.70
CA GLY A 13 2.53 5.09 -7.63
C GLY A 13 3.88 4.42 -7.34
N ALA A 14 4.15 4.26 -6.04
CA ALA A 14 5.43 4.00 -5.37
C ALA A 14 6.17 5.32 -5.02
N LEU A 15 6.53 5.61 -3.76
CA LEU A 15 7.23 4.73 -2.85
C LEU A 15 7.12 5.26 -1.41
N THR A 16 6.87 4.37 -0.45
CA THR A 16 7.50 4.49 0.88
C THR A 16 9.00 4.64 0.70
N ALA A 17 9.69 5.51 1.45
CA ALA A 17 11.13 5.68 1.26
C ALA A 17 11.87 4.34 1.45
N GLU A 18 12.57 3.87 0.42
CA GLU A 18 13.34 2.63 0.45
C GLU A 18 14.83 2.92 0.31
N LYS A 19 15.65 2.28 1.14
CA LYS A 19 17.11 2.40 1.08
C LYS A 19 17.79 1.11 1.45
N SER A 20 18.76 0.69 0.63
CA SER A 20 19.70 -0.36 1.04
C SER A 20 20.67 0.16 2.10
N LYS A 21 20.77 -0.52 3.25
CA LYS A 21 21.74 -0.22 4.32
C LYS A 21 22.59 -1.44 4.64
N ASN A 22 23.81 -1.21 5.12
CA ASN A 22 24.68 -2.26 5.63
C ASN A 22 24.73 -2.20 7.16
N PHE A 23 24.58 -3.36 7.80
CA PHE A 23 24.69 -3.56 9.23
C PHE A 23 25.73 -4.66 9.47
N GLU A 24 26.92 -4.30 9.96
CA GLU A 24 28.00 -5.26 10.26
C GLU A 24 28.30 -6.23 9.09
N GLY A 25 28.39 -5.69 7.87
CA GLY A 25 28.64 -6.47 6.66
C GLY A 25 27.40 -7.16 6.06
N ARG A 26 26.22 -7.05 6.69
CA ARG A 26 24.95 -7.57 6.16
C ARG A 26 24.15 -6.47 5.48
N LYS A 27 23.86 -6.66 4.19
CA LYS A 27 23.00 -5.74 3.42
C LYS A 27 21.53 -6.02 3.73
N ALA A 28 20.77 -4.98 4.03
CA ALA A 28 19.32 -5.03 4.28
C ALA A 28 18.59 -3.94 3.51
N LEU A 29 17.35 -4.22 3.10
CA LEU A 29 16.43 -3.21 2.59
C LEU A 29 15.69 -2.59 3.77
N VAL A 30 15.74 -1.27 3.88
CA VAL A 30 15.00 -0.50 4.90
C VAL A 30 13.88 0.26 4.20
N VAL A 31 12.65 -0.08 4.56
CA VAL A 31 11.42 0.52 4.01
C VAL A 31 10.76 1.35 5.10
N GLU A 32 10.48 2.62 4.80
CA GLU A 32 9.68 3.47 5.67
C GLU A 32 8.23 2.95 5.72
N ARG A 33 7.65 2.87 6.91
CA ARG A 33 6.30 2.34 7.07
C ARG A 33 5.25 3.40 6.73
N PHE A 34 4.41 3.15 5.73
CA PHE A 34 3.30 4.06 5.38
C PHE A 34 2.18 4.10 6.44
N ASP A 35 2.10 3.09 7.32
CA ASP A 35 1.15 3.04 8.44
C ASP A 35 1.67 3.75 9.71
N ARG A 36 2.69 4.60 9.56
CA ARG A 36 3.26 5.42 10.62
C ARG A 36 3.32 6.88 10.18
N ARG A 37 2.98 7.78 11.10
CA ARG A 37 3.02 9.22 10.84
C ARG A 37 3.49 9.95 12.09
N TRP A 38 4.45 10.88 11.95
CA TRP A 38 4.82 11.76 13.06
C TRP A 38 3.69 12.76 13.36
N SER A 39 3.53 13.10 14.63
CA SER A 39 2.72 14.24 15.04
C SER A 39 3.22 15.53 14.37
N SER A 40 2.37 16.55 14.27
CA SER A 40 2.70 17.80 13.59
C SER A 40 3.92 18.52 14.18
N ASP A 41 4.19 18.30 15.47
CA ASP A 41 5.32 18.82 16.23
C ASP A 41 6.48 17.80 16.35
N GLY A 42 6.35 16.60 15.78
CA GLY A 42 7.36 15.55 15.80
C GLY A 42 7.60 14.90 17.18
N SER A 43 6.78 15.20 18.18
CA SER A 43 6.97 14.71 19.55
C SER A 43 6.55 13.25 19.74
N TRP A 44 5.69 12.71 18.89
CA TRP A 44 5.28 11.30 18.98
C TRP A 44 4.96 10.68 17.61
N LEU A 45 5.09 9.35 17.53
CA LEU A 45 4.86 8.55 16.33
C LEU A 45 3.49 7.85 16.40
N MET A 46 2.60 8.23 15.51
CA MET A 46 1.24 7.70 15.41
C MET A 46 1.20 6.42 14.57
N ARG A 47 0.25 5.52 14.88
CA ARG A 47 -0.13 4.41 13.99
C ARG A 47 -1.34 4.83 13.17
N VAL A 48 -1.27 4.63 11.86
CA VAL A 48 -2.42 4.80 10.96
C VAL A 48 -3.08 3.41 10.82
N PRO A 49 -4.40 3.28 11.04
CA PRO A 49 -5.07 1.99 10.84
C PRO A 49 -4.95 1.52 9.38
N GLN A 50 -4.67 0.24 9.21
CA GLN A 50 -4.43 -0.40 7.93
C GLN A 50 -5.05 -1.79 7.95
N GLU A 51 -5.56 -2.22 6.79
CA GLU A 51 -5.92 -3.61 6.52
C GLU A 51 -5.47 -4.04 5.12
N ASP A 52 -5.32 -5.34 4.89
CA ASP A 52 -5.03 -5.90 3.56
C ASP A 52 -6.31 -6.26 2.78
N PHE A 53 -6.20 -6.56 1.48
CA PHE A 53 -7.39 -6.88 0.68
C PHE A 53 -8.10 -8.16 1.13
N CYS A 54 -7.41 -9.12 1.76
CA CYS A 54 -8.09 -10.29 2.31
C CYS A 54 -8.99 -9.87 3.47
N GLN A 55 -8.50 -9.01 4.36
CA GLN A 55 -9.27 -8.48 5.48
C GLN A 55 -10.46 -7.64 5.00
N ALA A 56 -10.22 -6.70 4.09
CA ALA A 56 -11.26 -5.82 3.53
C ALA A 56 -12.40 -6.60 2.86
N LEU A 57 -12.08 -7.75 2.23
CA LEU A 57 -13.05 -8.62 1.56
C LEU A 57 -13.57 -9.78 2.43
N GLY A 58 -13.17 -9.86 3.70
CA GLY A 58 -13.57 -10.94 4.61
C GLY A 58 -13.05 -12.33 4.21
N ILE A 59 -11.94 -12.40 3.47
CA ILE A 59 -11.32 -13.63 3.01
C ILE A 59 -10.22 -14.07 3.99
N ALA A 60 -10.24 -15.35 4.35
CA ALA A 60 -9.22 -15.95 5.22
C ALA A 60 -7.83 -15.86 4.59
N SER A 61 -6.82 -15.52 5.38
CA SER A 61 -5.43 -15.34 4.92
C SER A 61 -4.83 -16.58 4.24
N ALA A 62 -5.35 -17.79 4.50
CA ALA A 62 -4.94 -19.02 3.83
C ALA A 62 -5.32 -19.04 2.34
N ARG A 63 -6.32 -18.24 1.95
CA ARG A 63 -6.78 -18.06 0.56
C ARG A 63 -6.31 -16.71 0.02
N LYS A 64 -5.04 -16.37 0.24
CA LYS A 64 -4.48 -15.09 -0.25
C LYS A 64 -4.26 -15.09 -1.77
N TYR A 65 -4.06 -16.26 -2.37
CA TYR A 65 -3.89 -16.45 -3.81
C TYR A 65 -5.24 -16.65 -4.50
N GLU A 66 -5.40 -16.05 -5.68
CA GLU A 66 -6.59 -16.25 -6.52
C GLU A 66 -6.79 -17.73 -6.88
N SER A 67 -5.71 -18.47 -7.15
CA SER A 67 -5.75 -19.91 -7.44
C SER A 67 -6.37 -20.75 -6.31
N ASP A 68 -6.32 -20.26 -5.08
CA ASP A 68 -6.85 -20.93 -3.88
C ASP A 68 -8.25 -20.39 -3.51
N GLY A 69 -8.90 -19.65 -4.42
CA GLY A 69 -10.19 -18.99 -4.19
C GLY A 69 -10.08 -17.69 -3.39
N GLY A 70 -8.91 -17.04 -3.45
CA GLY A 70 -8.67 -15.71 -2.91
C GLY A 70 -9.16 -14.57 -3.80
N PRO A 71 -8.99 -13.30 -3.36
CA PRO A 71 -9.39 -12.14 -4.15
C PRO A 71 -8.71 -12.08 -5.51
N SER A 72 -9.50 -11.84 -6.55
CA SER A 72 -9.06 -11.59 -7.92
C SER A 72 -8.71 -10.11 -8.15
N ILE A 73 -8.13 -9.82 -9.32
CA ILE A 73 -7.94 -8.43 -9.79
C ILE A 73 -9.30 -7.71 -9.90
N ARG A 74 -10.37 -8.41 -10.30
CA ARG A 74 -11.71 -7.82 -10.39
C ARG A 74 -12.21 -7.40 -9.01
N ASP A 75 -12.07 -8.26 -8.02
CA ASP A 75 -12.50 -7.96 -6.65
C ASP A 75 -11.76 -6.73 -6.09
N GLY A 76 -10.45 -6.63 -6.35
CA GLY A 76 -9.66 -5.44 -6.00
C GLY A 76 -10.13 -4.17 -6.73
N MET A 77 -10.46 -4.28 -8.02
CA MET A 77 -10.97 -3.14 -8.80
C MET A 77 -12.35 -2.67 -8.35
N ASP A 78 -13.19 -3.59 -7.89
CA ASP A 78 -14.53 -3.31 -7.36
C ASP A 78 -14.43 -2.72 -5.94
N LEU A 79 -13.56 -3.28 -5.09
CA LEU A 79 -13.26 -2.72 -3.76
C LEU A 79 -12.81 -1.26 -3.86
N LEU A 80 -11.95 -0.93 -4.83
CA LEU A 80 -11.43 0.44 -4.98
C LEU A 80 -12.45 1.43 -5.54
N LEU A 81 -13.64 1.01 -5.99
CA LEU A 81 -14.72 1.94 -6.36
C LEU A 81 -15.20 2.79 -5.18
N GLY A 82 -15.16 2.24 -3.96
CA GLY A 82 -15.58 2.94 -2.73
C GLY A 82 -14.48 3.79 -2.08
N SER A 83 -13.27 3.79 -2.63
CA SER A 83 -12.15 4.55 -2.05
C SER A 83 -12.31 6.06 -2.23
N GLN A 84 -11.55 6.87 -1.49
CA GLN A 84 -11.60 8.34 -1.59
C GLN A 84 -11.16 8.88 -2.97
N GLN A 85 -10.35 8.12 -3.73
CA GLN A 85 -9.86 8.48 -5.07
C GLN A 85 -10.01 7.31 -6.05
N PRO A 86 -11.24 6.90 -6.43
CA PRO A 86 -11.49 5.65 -7.14
C PRO A 86 -10.74 5.52 -8.46
N ILE A 87 -10.64 6.61 -9.23
CA ILE A 87 -9.97 6.61 -10.54
C ILE A 87 -8.46 6.38 -10.36
N GLU A 88 -7.85 7.15 -9.46
CA GLU A 88 -6.40 7.09 -9.22
C GLU A 88 -5.99 5.75 -8.62
N HIS A 89 -6.69 5.30 -7.56
CA HIS A 89 -6.36 4.04 -6.90
C HIS A 89 -6.51 2.85 -7.82
N ARG A 90 -7.58 2.78 -8.62
CA ARG A 90 -7.76 1.70 -9.62
C ARG A 90 -6.69 1.76 -10.70
N THR A 91 -6.30 2.96 -11.11
CA THR A 91 -5.20 3.15 -12.08
C THR A 91 -3.88 2.63 -11.51
N ASN A 92 -3.55 2.99 -10.27
CA ASN A 92 -2.31 2.57 -9.61
C ASN A 92 -2.30 1.05 -9.33
N PHE A 93 -3.41 0.49 -8.84
CA PHE A 93 -3.56 -0.95 -8.61
C PHE A 93 -3.48 -1.75 -9.92
N PHE A 94 -4.13 -1.31 -11.00
CA PHE A 94 -4.03 -2.01 -12.27
C PHE A 94 -2.63 -1.91 -12.87
N ARG A 95 -1.99 -0.74 -12.74
CA ARG A 95 -0.60 -0.53 -13.16
C ARG A 95 0.36 -1.47 -12.44
N SER A 96 0.19 -1.71 -11.13
CA SER A 96 1.05 -2.66 -10.41
C SER A 96 0.92 -4.08 -10.95
N GLN A 97 -0.28 -4.50 -11.39
CA GLN A 97 -0.45 -5.84 -12.00
C GLN A 97 0.38 -5.99 -13.28
N ILE A 98 0.41 -4.95 -14.12
CA ILE A 98 1.22 -4.92 -15.34
C ILE A 98 2.72 -4.97 -14.99
N ILE A 99 3.15 -4.19 -13.99
CA ILE A 99 4.54 -4.14 -13.54
C ILE A 99 4.97 -5.50 -12.97
N PHE A 100 4.16 -6.12 -12.12
CA PHE A 100 4.44 -7.45 -11.56
C PHE A 100 4.55 -8.51 -12.65
N GLY A 101 3.66 -8.46 -13.65
CA GLY A 101 3.76 -9.32 -14.84
C GLY A 101 5.07 -9.10 -15.61
N ALA A 102 5.42 -7.84 -15.89
CA ALA A 102 6.65 -7.50 -16.62
C ALA A 102 7.94 -7.89 -15.88
N LEU A 103 7.92 -7.87 -14.55
CA LEU A 103 9.04 -8.25 -13.69
C LEU A 103 9.06 -9.73 -13.31
N ALA A 104 8.10 -10.54 -13.81
CA ALA A 104 7.90 -11.93 -13.39
C ALA A 104 7.75 -12.10 -11.86
N ALA A 105 7.18 -11.09 -11.19
CA ALA A 105 6.91 -11.07 -9.76
C ALA A 105 5.56 -11.73 -9.46
N PHE A 106 5.50 -13.06 -9.57
CA PHE A 106 4.24 -13.82 -9.50
C PHE A 106 3.64 -13.98 -8.10
N ASP A 107 4.31 -13.50 -7.05
CA ASP A 107 3.81 -13.55 -5.67
C ASP A 107 2.96 -12.32 -5.28
N GLY A 108 2.45 -11.56 -6.26
CA GLY A 108 1.59 -10.38 -6.06
C GLY A 108 0.16 -10.72 -5.61
N HIS A 109 0.02 -11.40 -4.47
CA HIS A 109 -1.25 -11.88 -3.96
C HIS A 109 -2.02 -10.80 -3.18
N ALA A 110 -3.27 -11.07 -2.79
CA ALA A 110 -4.15 -10.07 -2.18
C ALA A 110 -3.57 -9.37 -0.92
N LYS A 111 -2.72 -10.04 -0.13
CA LYS A 111 -2.10 -9.42 1.06
C LYS A 111 -0.95 -8.45 0.75
N ASN A 112 -0.50 -8.34 -0.49
CA ASN A 112 0.49 -7.32 -0.88
C ASN A 112 -0.15 -5.96 -1.12
N PHE A 113 -1.48 -5.91 -1.17
CA PHE A 113 -2.23 -4.67 -1.32
C PHE A 113 -2.94 -4.36 0.00
N SER A 114 -2.89 -3.10 0.40
CA SER A 114 -3.46 -2.63 1.67
C SER A 114 -4.32 -1.40 1.46
N LEU A 115 -5.19 -1.12 2.42
CA LEU A 115 -5.97 0.10 2.52
C LEU A 115 -5.55 0.82 3.80
N LEU A 116 -5.40 2.14 3.71
CA LEU A 116 -5.31 3.00 4.89
C LEU A 116 -6.71 3.46 5.26
N LEU A 117 -7.11 3.24 6.50
CA LEU A 117 -8.44 3.60 6.99
C LEU A 117 -8.42 5.00 7.58
N GLU A 118 -9.37 5.81 7.13
CA GLU A 118 -9.62 7.17 7.59
C GLU A 118 -10.93 7.23 8.40
N PRO A 119 -11.17 8.32 9.15
CA PRO A 119 -12.44 8.49 9.86
C PRO A 119 -13.65 8.43 8.91
N GLY A 120 -14.75 7.82 9.36
CA GLY A 120 -16.03 7.82 8.64
C GLY A 120 -16.07 6.88 7.43
N ASP A 121 -15.57 5.65 7.60
CA ASP A 121 -15.53 4.56 6.59
C ASP A 121 -14.74 4.90 5.30
N ALA A 122 -14.02 6.01 5.31
CA ALA A 122 -13.16 6.43 4.21
C ALA A 122 -11.88 5.59 4.17
N TYR A 123 -11.37 5.32 2.97
CA TYR A 123 -10.09 4.63 2.80
C TYR A 123 -9.33 5.06 1.54
N LEU A 124 -8.01 4.92 1.62
CA LEU A 124 -7.05 5.24 0.57
C LEU A 124 -6.23 4.00 0.20
N LEU A 125 -5.79 3.92 -1.06
CA LEU A 125 -4.75 2.97 -1.47
C LEU A 125 -3.38 3.64 -1.25
N PRO A 126 -2.55 3.17 -0.30
CA PRO A 126 -1.19 3.67 -0.14
C PRO A 126 -0.32 3.28 -1.35
N PRO A 127 0.91 3.81 -1.44
CA PRO A 127 1.88 3.36 -2.42
C PRO A 127 2.10 1.83 -2.39
N ILE A 128 2.29 1.24 -3.57
CA ILE A 128 2.58 -0.19 -3.81
C ILE A 128 4.08 -0.37 -4.01
#